data_AF-A0A367CB29-F1
#
_entry.id   AF-A0A367CB29-F1
#
_cell.length_a   1.000
_cell.length_b   1.000
_cell.length_c   1.000
_cell.angle_alpha   90.00
_cell.angle_beta   90.00
_cell.angle_gamma   90.00
#
_symmetry.space_group_name_H-M   'P 1'
#
loop_
_entity.id
_entity.type
_entity.pdbx_description
1 polymer ?
#
loop_
_entity_poly.entity_id
_entity_poly.type
_entity_poly.pdbx_seq_one_letter_code
_entity_poly.pdbx_strand_id
1 'polypeptide(L)'
;MKKKQTKLSLADILTQLTATEDGVVEFERSEISVVDDRYFKMPYFFDQAKVICLCGYDGVRDYFGIRITEEKVVWVNNHTELGALAFEGTVLDNISIVFEEESFTLECDKLTRYIDPKFYEDKNLAWELAL
;
A
#
# COMPACT_ATOMS: atom_id res chain seq x y z
N MET A 1 18.64 23.10 5.32
CA MET A 1 19.16 21.84 4.74
C MET A 1 17.99 21.15 4.06
N LYS A 2 18.07 20.78 2.77
CA LYS A 2 17.00 19.99 2.13
C LYS A 2 16.97 18.61 2.80
N LYS A 3 15.88 18.28 3.48
CA LYS A 3 15.68 16.94 4.07
C LYS A 3 15.70 15.93 2.90
N LYS A 4 16.56 14.91 2.95
CA LYS A 4 16.61 13.83 1.94
C LYS A 4 15.34 12.99 2.11
N GLN A 5 14.47 13.00 1.11
CA GLN A 5 13.33 12.10 0.99
C GLN A 5 13.82 10.68 0.63
N THR A 6 13.10 9.65 1.10
CA THR A 6 13.33 8.26 0.69
C THR A 6 12.30 7.91 -0.37
N LYS A 7 12.74 7.65 -1.60
CA LYS A 7 11.89 7.21 -2.70
C LYS A 7 12.19 5.76 -3.03
N LEU A 8 11.17 4.91 -3.03
CA LEU A 8 11.29 3.49 -3.36
C LEU A 8 10.20 3.06 -4.32
N SER A 9 10.54 2.23 -5.30
CA SER A 9 9.54 1.55 -6.13
C SER A 9 8.81 0.46 -5.34
N LEU A 10 7.64 0.02 -5.80
CA LEU A 10 6.99 -1.17 -5.22
C LEU A 10 7.88 -2.42 -5.32
N ALA A 11 8.63 -2.57 -6.41
CA ALA A 11 9.59 -3.65 -6.56
C ALA A 11 10.68 -3.63 -5.47
N ASP A 12 11.24 -2.45 -5.17
CA ASP A 12 12.25 -2.29 -4.12
C ASP A 12 11.68 -2.61 -2.74
N ILE A 13 10.46 -2.13 -2.46
CA ILE A 13 9.77 -2.38 -1.20
C ILE A 13 9.56 -3.89 -0.99
N LEU A 14 9.03 -4.59 -2.00
CA LEU A 14 8.82 -6.04 -1.91
C LEU A 14 10.14 -6.81 -1.73
N THR A 15 11.21 -6.34 -2.37
CA THR A 15 12.54 -6.93 -2.23
C THR A 15 13.06 -6.75 -0.80
N GLN A 16 12.92 -5.56 -0.22
CA GLN A 16 13.33 -5.28 1.16
C GLN A 16 12.52 -6.09 2.16
N LEU A 17 11.20 -6.17 2.01
CA LEU A 17 10.34 -7.00 2.87
C LEU A 17 10.74 -8.48 2.83
N THR A 18 11.08 -9.01 1.65
CA THR A 18 11.52 -10.41 1.52
C THR A 18 12.84 -10.68 2.25
N ALA A 19 13.66 -9.64 2.44
CA ALA A 19 14.93 -9.73 3.17
C ALA A 19 14.77 -9.64 4.69
N THR A 20 13.59 -9.28 5.20
CA THR A 20 13.33 -9.21 6.65
C THR A 20 12.68 -10.49 7.16
N GLU A 21 12.94 -10.83 8.42
CA GLU A 21 12.35 -12.02 9.05
C GLU A 21 10.91 -11.76 9.50
N ASP A 22 10.66 -10.58 10.05
CA ASP A 22 9.39 -10.16 10.65
C ASP A 22 8.42 -9.50 9.67
N GLY A 23 8.85 -9.25 8.44
CA GLY A 23 8.04 -8.57 7.44
C GLY A 23 7.89 -7.07 7.70
N VAL A 24 8.84 -6.44 8.39
CA VAL A 24 8.84 -5.01 8.70
C VAL A 24 10.04 -4.33 8.03
N VAL A 25 9.80 -3.20 7.36
CA VAL A 25 10.83 -2.30 6.84
C VAL A 25 10.60 -0.93 7.45
N GLU A 26 11.58 -0.46 8.21
CA GLU A 26 11.60 0.87 8.82
C GLU A 26 12.59 1.78 8.09
N PHE A 27 12.30 3.07 8.06
CA PHE A 27 13.19 4.07 7.49
C PHE A 27 13.65 5.03 8.58
N GLU A 28 14.96 5.28 8.66
CA GLU A 28 15.60 6.11 9.70
C GLU A 28 14.95 7.51 9.90
N ARG A 29 14.26 8.02 8.88
CA ARG A 29 13.70 9.38 8.84
C ARG A 29 12.22 9.41 8.50
N SER A 30 11.53 8.29 8.62
CA SER A 30 10.09 8.21 8.43
C SER A 30 9.48 7.55 9.66
N GLU A 31 8.40 8.14 10.13
CA GLU A 31 7.47 7.57 11.11
C GLU A 31 6.54 6.53 10.48
N ILE A 32 6.70 6.27 9.18
CA ILE A 32 5.95 5.29 8.43
C ILE A 32 6.83 4.08 8.18
N SER A 33 6.39 2.93 8.67
CA SER A 33 6.98 1.63 8.35
C SER A 33 6.18 0.95 7.26
N VAL A 34 6.85 0.14 6.42
CA VAL A 34 6.18 -0.77 5.49
C VAL A 34 6.15 -2.15 6.10
N VAL A 35 4.99 -2.79 6.09
CA VAL A 35 4.82 -4.14 6.64
C VAL A 35 4.08 -5.05 5.68
N ASP A 36 4.31 -6.35 5.73
CA ASP A 36 3.54 -7.37 5.00
C ASP A 36 2.66 -8.24 5.92
N ASP A 37 2.02 -9.25 5.35
CA ASP A 37 1.04 -10.13 5.98
C ASP A 37 1.60 -10.96 7.15
N ARG A 38 2.92 -10.97 7.37
CA ARG A 38 3.54 -11.56 8.57
C ARG A 38 3.36 -10.69 9.82
N TYR A 39 3.20 -9.38 9.65
CA TYR A 39 3.09 -8.44 10.76
C TYR A 39 1.64 -8.22 11.22
N PHE A 40 0.66 -8.34 10.33
CA PHE A 40 -0.75 -8.07 10.62
C PHE A 40 -1.68 -9.16 10.09
N LYS A 41 -2.85 -9.29 10.71
CA LYS A 41 -3.91 -10.15 10.16
C LYS A 41 -4.41 -9.53 8.85
N MET A 42 -4.13 -10.19 7.73
CA MET A 42 -4.50 -9.73 6.39
C MET A 42 -6.01 -9.43 6.30
N PRO A 43 -6.39 -8.26 5.76
CA PRO A 43 -7.79 -8.00 5.47
C PRO A 43 -8.32 -9.01 4.46
N TYR A 44 -9.49 -9.59 4.73
CA TYR A 44 -10.08 -10.70 3.95
C TYR A 44 -10.31 -10.37 2.47
N PHE A 45 -10.29 -9.08 2.11
CA PHE A 45 -10.55 -8.61 0.77
C PHE A 45 -9.37 -8.75 -0.20
N PHE A 46 -8.19 -9.14 0.28
CA PHE A 46 -7.00 -9.36 -0.55
C PHE A 46 -6.61 -10.84 -0.71
N ASP A 47 -7.55 -11.79 -0.61
CA ASP A 47 -7.33 -13.26 -0.63
C ASP A 47 -6.53 -13.85 -1.81
N GLN A 48 -6.08 -13.05 -2.80
CA GLN A 48 -5.21 -13.48 -3.91
C GLN A 48 -4.14 -12.44 -4.28
N ALA A 49 -3.86 -11.49 -3.40
CA ALA A 49 -2.88 -10.42 -3.64
C ALA A 49 -1.74 -10.50 -2.64
N LYS A 50 -0.53 -10.08 -3.05
CA LYS A 50 0.47 -9.68 -2.05
C LYS A 50 -0.02 -8.39 -1.41
N VAL A 51 0.02 -8.30 -0.10
CA VAL A 51 -0.41 -7.09 0.61
C VAL A 51 0.78 -6.47 1.31
N ILE A 52 0.98 -5.18 1.07
CA ILE A 52 1.80 -4.35 1.94
C ILE A 52 0.91 -3.33 2.63
N CYS A 53 1.28 -2.91 3.83
CA CYS A 53 0.64 -1.84 4.56
C CYS A 53 1.67 -0.79 4.92
N LEU A 54 1.37 0.48 4.68
CA LEU A 54 2.10 1.59 5.26
C LEU A 54 1.44 1.92 6.60
N CYS A 55 2.23 1.80 7.68
CA CYS A 55 1.77 2.00 9.04
C CYS A 55 2.43 3.24 9.62
N GLY A 56 1.65 4.29 9.87
CA GLY A 56 2.07 5.44 10.67
C GLY A 56 1.89 5.19 12.17
N TYR A 57 2.65 5.89 13.01
CA TYR A 57 2.49 5.83 14.48
C TYR A 57 1.15 6.38 14.99
N ASP A 58 0.46 7.17 14.18
CA ASP A 58 -0.87 7.73 14.46
C ASP A 58 -2.01 6.71 14.28
N GLY A 59 -1.69 5.47 13.90
CA GLY A 59 -2.65 4.41 13.66
C GLY A 59 -3.26 4.42 12.26
N VAL A 60 -2.84 5.34 11.38
CA VAL A 60 -3.22 5.34 9.98
C VAL A 60 -2.60 4.14 9.28
N ARG A 61 -3.42 3.46 8.48
CA ARG A 61 -3.03 2.28 7.70
C ARG A 61 -3.46 2.45 6.25
N ASP A 62 -2.48 2.31 5.36
CA ASP A 62 -2.68 2.34 3.93
C ASP A 62 -2.31 0.98 3.36
N TYR A 63 -3.31 0.24 2.90
CA TYR A 63 -3.15 -1.11 2.37
C TYR A 63 -3.03 -1.09 0.85
N PHE A 64 -2.03 -1.78 0.33
CA PHE A 64 -1.82 -1.97 -1.10
C PHE A 64 -1.92 -3.46 -1.41
N GLY A 65 -3.01 -3.86 -2.07
CA GLY A 65 -3.14 -5.20 -2.64
C GLY A 65 -2.56 -5.26 -4.04
N ILE A 66 -1.50 -6.02 -4.20
CA ILE A 66 -0.72 -6.16 -5.43
C ILE A 66 -1.07 -7.49 -6.10
N ARG A 67 -1.80 -7.41 -7.21
CA ARG A 67 -2.12 -8.55 -8.08
C ARG A 67 -1.13 -8.59 -9.24
N ILE A 68 -0.01 -9.27 -9.01
CA ILE A 68 1.10 -9.32 -9.97
C ILE A 68 0.66 -9.87 -11.34
N THR A 69 -0.20 -10.89 -11.35
CA THR A 69 -0.69 -11.52 -12.59
C THR A 69 -1.62 -10.63 -13.42
N GLU A 70 -2.29 -9.69 -12.78
CA GLU A 70 -3.20 -8.74 -13.42
C GLU A 70 -2.54 -7.38 -13.65
N GLU A 71 -1.25 -7.23 -13.32
CA GLU A 71 -0.55 -5.96 -13.44
C GLU A 71 -1.34 -4.82 -12.75
N LYS A 72 -1.83 -5.13 -11.54
CA LYS A 72 -2.80 -4.28 -10.83
C LYS A 72 -2.45 -4.08 -9.37
N VAL A 73 -2.62 -2.86 -8.91
CA VAL A 73 -2.54 -2.49 -7.49
C VAL A 73 -3.85 -1.83 -7.09
N VAL A 74 -4.39 -2.26 -5.97
CA VAL A 74 -5.51 -1.60 -5.31
C VAL A 74 -5.02 -1.01 -3.99
N TRP A 75 -5.15 0.30 -3.87
CA TRP A 75 -4.85 1.04 -2.66
C TRP A 75 -6.15 1.34 -1.91
N VAL A 76 -6.19 0.87 -0.67
CA VAL A 76 -7.25 1.09 0.31
C VAL A 76 -6.67 1.89 1.47
N ASN A 77 -7.30 3.01 1.80
CA ASN A 77 -6.89 3.84 2.93
C ASN A 77 -8.08 4.13 3.84
N ASN A 78 -7.80 4.54 5.07
CA ASN A 78 -8.82 4.84 6.08
C ASN A 78 -9.60 6.14 5.80
N HIS A 79 -9.35 6.81 4.66
CA HIS A 79 -9.89 8.14 4.35
C HIS A 79 -10.87 8.17 3.16
N THR A 80 -11.04 7.08 2.43
CA THR A 80 -11.81 7.07 1.17
C THR A 80 -13.15 6.38 1.31
N GLU A 81 -14.21 7.18 1.55
CA GLU A 81 -15.61 6.73 1.52
C GLU A 81 -16.13 6.40 0.11
N LEU A 82 -15.33 6.68 -0.94
CA LEU A 82 -15.76 6.65 -2.35
C LEU A 82 -15.41 5.34 -3.10
N GLY A 83 -14.81 4.35 -2.42
CA GLY A 83 -14.30 3.12 -3.02
C GLY A 83 -12.78 3.02 -2.96
N ALA A 84 -12.21 1.95 -3.52
CA ALA A 84 -10.76 1.74 -3.50
C ALA A 84 -10.10 2.37 -4.74
N LEU A 85 -8.89 2.91 -4.58
CA LEU A 85 -8.14 3.47 -5.71
C LEU A 85 -7.36 2.36 -6.41
N ALA A 86 -7.59 2.17 -7.69
CA ALA A 86 -6.93 1.14 -8.50
C ALA A 86 -5.94 1.76 -9.50
N PHE A 87 -4.86 1.02 -9.73
CA PHE A 87 -3.81 1.28 -10.71
C PHE A 87 -3.61 0.04 -11.57
N GLU A 88 -3.63 0.19 -12.90
CA GLU A 88 -3.42 -0.91 -13.86
C GLU A 88 -2.32 -0.56 -14.87
N GLY A 89 -1.50 -1.57 -15.20
CA GLY A 89 -0.31 -1.51 -16.05
C GLY A 89 0.92 -2.10 -15.35
N THR A 90 2.14 -1.78 -15.79
CA THR A 90 3.36 -2.33 -15.18
C THR A 90 3.66 -1.70 -13.81
N VAL A 91 2.84 -2.02 -12.81
CA VAL A 91 2.71 -1.35 -11.51
C VAL A 91 3.97 -1.42 -10.64
N LEU A 92 4.73 -2.51 -10.69
CA LEU A 92 5.90 -2.70 -9.83
C LEU A 92 7.01 -1.69 -10.12
N ASP A 93 7.16 -1.32 -11.40
CA ASP A 93 8.21 -0.40 -11.87
C ASP A 93 7.71 1.05 -11.95
N ASN A 94 6.39 1.26 -11.99
CA ASN A 94 5.80 2.58 -12.26
C ASN A 94 5.07 3.20 -11.07
N ILE A 95 4.92 2.48 -9.95
CA ILE A 95 4.52 3.05 -8.66
C ILE A 95 5.77 3.22 -7.79
N SER A 96 5.99 4.45 -7.36
CA SER A 96 6.97 4.79 -6.33
C SER A 96 6.30 5.45 -5.14
N ILE A 97 6.77 5.13 -3.95
CA ILE A 97 6.37 5.77 -2.70
C ILE A 97 7.50 6.68 -2.25
N VAL A 98 7.18 7.95 -2.04
CA VAL A 98 8.10 8.94 -1.49
C VAL A 98 7.73 9.13 -0.03
N PHE A 99 8.60 8.65 0.85
CA PHE A 99 8.46 8.77 2.30
C PHE A 99 9.07 10.08 2.78
N GLU A 100 8.27 10.80 3.55
CA GLU A 100 8.66 11.94 4.36
C GLU A 100 8.65 11.55 5.84
N GLU A 101 8.86 12.54 6.72
CA GLU A 101 8.94 12.30 8.17
C GLU A 101 7.65 11.72 8.72
N GLU A 102 6.50 12.33 8.43
CA GLU A 102 5.19 11.94 8.97
C GLU A 102 4.17 11.62 7.87
N SER A 103 4.60 11.59 6.60
CA SER A 103 3.69 11.43 5.47
C SER A 103 4.34 10.70 4.30
N PHE A 104 3.53 10.28 3.35
CA PHE A 104 4.02 9.73 2.09
C PHE A 104 3.23 10.30 0.91
N THR A 105 3.84 10.25 -0.27
CA THR A 105 3.16 10.52 -1.53
C THR A 105 3.39 9.39 -2.51
N LEU A 106 2.42 9.15 -3.39
CA LEU A 106 2.55 8.20 -4.48
C LEU A 106 2.89 8.93 -5.78
N GLU A 107 3.95 8.48 -6.43
CA GLU A 107 4.28 8.85 -7.80
C GLU A 107 3.96 7.68 -8.72
N CYS A 108 3.05 7.91 -9.65
CA CYS A 108 2.50 6.89 -10.54
C CYS A 108 2.59 7.39 -11.98
N ASP A 109 3.59 6.95 -12.73
CA ASP A 109 3.76 7.35 -14.13
C ASP A 109 3.19 6.28 -15.06
N LYS A 110 2.55 6.67 -16.17
CA LYS A 110 2.11 5.76 -17.25
C LYS A 110 1.12 4.65 -16.85
N LEU A 111 0.47 4.77 -15.69
CA LEU A 111 -0.55 3.83 -15.21
C LEU A 111 -1.96 4.36 -15.47
N THR A 112 -2.90 3.46 -15.73
CA THR A 112 -4.31 3.80 -15.70
C THR A 112 -4.74 3.90 -14.24
N ARG A 113 -5.28 5.06 -13.84
CA ARG A 113 -5.76 5.32 -12.48
C ARG A 113 -7.28 5.51 -12.47
N TYR A 114 -7.99 4.78 -11.62
CA TYR A 114 -9.45 4.90 -11.48
C TYR A 114 -9.92 4.49 -10.08
N ILE A 115 -11.08 4.99 -9.68
CA ILE A 115 -11.74 4.56 -8.43
C ILE A 115 -12.62 3.36 -8.75
N ASP A 116 -12.49 2.28 -7.99
CA ASP A 116 -13.38 1.13 -8.01
C ASP A 116 -14.44 1.29 -6.90
N PRO A 117 -15.64 1.81 -7.23
CA PRO A 117 -16.69 2.03 -6.25
C PRO A 117 -17.30 0.73 -5.72
N LYS A 118 -17.11 -0.38 -6.44
CA LYS A 118 -17.71 -1.68 -6.09
C LYS A 118 -16.78 -2.58 -5.30
N PHE A 119 -15.53 -2.16 -5.09
CA PHE A 119 -14.52 -2.94 -4.38
C PHE A 119 -15.03 -3.50 -3.03
N TYR A 120 -15.82 -2.70 -2.29
CA TYR A 120 -16.39 -3.11 -1.01
C TYR A 120 -17.73 -3.86 -1.13
N GLU A 121 -18.49 -3.60 -2.20
CA GLU A 121 -19.79 -4.24 -2.48
C GLU A 121 -19.60 -5.70 -2.89
N ASP A 122 -18.62 -5.98 -3.75
CA ASP A 122 -18.30 -7.32 -4.25
C ASP A 122 -17.74 -8.25 -3.15
N LYS A 123 -17.43 -7.70 -1.98
CA LYS A 123 -16.70 -8.39 -0.90
C LYS A 123 -17.47 -8.48 0.43
N ASN A 124 -18.71 -7.99 0.53
CA ASN A 124 -19.52 -8.04 1.77
C ASN A 124 -18.80 -7.41 2.99
N LEU A 125 -18.10 -6.28 2.80
CA LEU A 125 -17.16 -5.69 3.78
C LEU A 125 -17.72 -4.54 4.64
N ALA A 126 -18.96 -4.11 4.43
CA ALA A 126 -19.51 -2.89 5.06
C ALA A 126 -19.54 -2.92 6.61
N TRP A 127 -19.21 -4.05 7.24
CA TRP A 127 -19.28 -4.25 8.70
C TRP A 127 -17.91 -4.27 9.40
N GLU A 128 -16.77 -4.41 8.70
CA GLU A 128 -15.45 -4.54 9.34
C GLU A 128 -14.66 -3.24 9.44
N LEU A 129 -14.92 -2.24 8.59
CA LEU A 129 -14.24 -0.93 8.63
C LEU A 129 -14.84 0.04 9.68
N ALA A 130 -15.86 -0.41 10.44
CA ALA A 130 -16.57 0.39 11.43
C ALA A 130 -16.15 0.12 12.89
N LEU A 131 -14.99 -0.52 13.12
CA LEU A 131 -14.47 -0.84 14.45
C LEU A 131 -13.14 -0.13 14.75
#